data_AF-A0A544SYI7-F1
#
_entry.id   AF-A0A544SYI7-F1
#
_cell.length_a   1.000
_cell.length_b   1.000
_cell.length_c   1.000
_cell.angle_alpha   90.00
_cell.angle_beta   90.00
_cell.angle_gamma   90.00
#
_symmetry.space_group_name_H-M   'P 1'
#
loop_
_entity.id
_entity.type
_entity.pdbx_description
1 polymer ?
#
loop_
_entity_poly.entity_id
_entity_poly.type
_entity_poly.pdbx_seq_one_letter_code
_entity_poly.pdbx_strand_id
1 'polypeptide(L)'
;MSNKGWEIKNLLEVETYILNIPDEMLRNYEASGITFLSEHLGEEVTHHSYDLREENAEGKSLKAVVFEVEGEVIGGYGVLPNWDPGIFNLDDKERLINEQMIK
;
A
#
# COMPACT_ATOMS: atom_id res chain seq x y z
N MET A 1 13.54 -10.37 -0.17
CA MET A 1 12.18 -9.91 -0.52
C MET A 1 12.28 -9.12 -1.81
N SER A 2 11.53 -9.51 -2.84
CA SER A 2 11.43 -8.73 -4.08
C SER A 2 10.50 -7.55 -3.80
N ASN A 3 10.89 -6.33 -4.13
CA ASN A 3 10.09 -5.10 -4.01
C ASN A 3 8.85 -5.07 -4.92
N LYS A 4 8.41 -6.24 -5.44
CA LYS A 4 7.37 -6.40 -6.47
C LYS A 4 7.60 -5.50 -7.69
N GLY A 5 8.87 -5.16 -7.95
CA GLY A 5 9.28 -4.27 -9.03
C GLY A 5 9.22 -2.77 -8.72
N TRP A 6 8.76 -2.33 -7.54
CA TRP A 6 8.65 -0.91 -7.17
C TRP A 6 9.97 -0.30 -6.67
N GLU A 7 10.33 0.87 -7.18
CA GLU A 7 11.56 1.54 -6.74
C GLU A 7 11.32 2.47 -5.55
N ILE A 8 11.87 2.11 -4.38
CA ILE A 8 11.81 2.95 -3.19
C ILE A 8 12.70 4.18 -3.38
N LYS A 9 12.12 5.37 -3.19
CA LYS A 9 12.84 6.64 -3.17
C LYS A 9 13.33 6.97 -1.77
N ASN A 10 12.42 6.94 -0.78
CA ASN A 10 12.75 7.12 0.62
C ASN A 10 11.69 6.51 1.54
N LEU A 11 12.12 6.11 2.74
CA LEU A 11 11.22 5.84 3.85
C LEU A 11 10.63 7.17 4.35
N LEU A 12 9.33 7.18 4.61
CA LEU A 12 8.59 8.34 5.13
C LEU A 12 8.32 8.17 6.62
N GLU A 13 7.79 7.01 6.99
CA GLU A 13 7.27 6.78 8.34
C GLU A 13 7.35 5.29 8.69
N VAL A 14 7.51 5.03 9.98
CA VAL A 14 7.36 3.71 10.58
C VAL A 14 6.52 3.90 11.84
N GLU A 15 5.41 3.20 11.92
CA GLU A 15 4.51 3.26 13.07
C GLU A 15 4.11 1.86 13.50
N THR A 16 3.98 1.63 14.80
CA THR A 16 3.50 0.38 15.37
C THR A 16 2.25 0.63 16.20
N TYR A 17 1.20 -0.14 15.96
CA TYR A 17 -0.10 0.01 16.63
C TYR A 17 -0.94 -1.26 16.57
N ILE A 18 -2.00 -1.32 17.38
CA ILE A 18 -3.02 -2.37 17.29
C ILE A 18 -3.91 -2.11 16.08
N LEU A 19 -3.92 -3.02 15.11
CA LEU A 19 -4.71 -2.89 13.89
C LEU A 19 -6.20 -2.96 14.22
N ASN A 20 -6.85 -1.80 14.25
CA ASN A 20 -8.27 -1.67 14.57
C ASN A 20 -8.95 -0.76 13.55
N ILE A 21 -9.32 -1.35 12.41
CA ILE A 21 -9.97 -0.64 11.29
C ILE A 21 -11.48 -0.90 11.36
N PRO A 22 -12.35 0.14 11.29
CA PRO A 22 -13.79 -0.04 11.18
C PRO A 22 -14.20 -0.84 9.93
N ASP A 23 -15.23 -1.69 10.05
CA ASP A 23 -15.70 -2.55 8.96
C ASP A 23 -15.98 -1.82 7.64
N GLU A 24 -16.45 -0.58 7.69
CA GLU A 24 -16.69 0.23 6.49
C GLU A 24 -15.40 0.54 5.75
N MET A 25 -14.34 0.93 6.47
CA MET A 25 -13.03 1.15 5.88
C MET A 25 -12.42 -0.16 5.40
N LEU A 26 -12.57 -1.25 6.15
CA LEU A 26 -12.07 -2.56 5.76
C LEU A 26 -12.67 -3.02 4.42
N ARG A 27 -13.99 -2.85 4.22
CA ARG A 27 -14.65 -3.15 2.95
C ARG A 27 -14.11 -2.34 1.77
N ASN A 28 -13.68 -1.10 1.99
CA ASN A 28 -13.07 -0.28 0.94
C ASN A 28 -11.70 -0.84 0.53
N TYR A 29 -10.89 -1.26 1.51
CA TYR A 29 -9.61 -1.95 1.23
C TYR A 29 -9.84 -3.25 0.44
N GLU A 30 -10.79 -4.07 0.87
CA GLU A 30 -11.12 -5.34 0.20
C GLU A 30 -11.62 -5.13 -1.24
N ALA A 31 -12.42 -4.08 -1.48
CA ALA A 31 -12.86 -3.71 -2.83
C ALA A 31 -11.70 -3.31 -3.75
N SER A 32 -10.57 -2.87 -3.19
CA SER A 32 -9.30 -2.62 -3.90
C SER A 32 -8.35 -3.82 -3.91
N GLY A 33 -8.82 -5.00 -3.52
CA GLY A 33 -8.03 -6.24 -3.51
C GLY A 33 -7.04 -6.34 -2.34
N ILE A 34 -7.22 -5.52 -1.29
CA ILE A 34 -6.42 -5.53 -0.07
C ILE A 34 -7.16 -6.32 1.00
N THR A 35 -6.92 -7.63 1.05
CA THR A 35 -7.69 -8.55 1.90
C THR A 35 -6.97 -8.98 3.17
N PHE A 36 -5.63 -8.84 3.24
CA PHE A 36 -4.83 -9.33 4.36
C PHE A 36 -5.15 -8.62 5.69
N LEU A 37 -5.65 -7.38 5.65
CA LEU A 37 -5.92 -6.59 6.86
C LEU A 37 -6.97 -7.24 7.78
N SER A 38 -7.95 -7.96 7.21
CA SER A 38 -9.04 -8.57 7.98
C SER A 38 -8.56 -9.74 8.84
N GLU A 39 -7.50 -10.44 8.41
CA GLU A 39 -6.91 -11.59 9.09
C GLU A 39 -6.10 -11.18 10.34
N HIS A 40 -5.67 -9.92 10.41
CA HIS A 40 -4.79 -9.39 11.46
C HIS A 40 -5.46 -8.34 12.36
N LEU A 41 -6.80 -8.24 12.34
CA LEU A 41 -7.52 -7.33 13.23
C LEU A 41 -7.28 -7.67 14.70
N GLY A 42 -6.90 -6.65 15.48
CA GLY A 42 -6.56 -6.79 16.90
C GLY A 42 -5.10 -7.18 17.17
N GLU A 43 -4.31 -7.46 16.14
CA GLU A 43 -2.87 -7.72 16.29
C GLU A 43 -2.06 -6.42 16.31
N GLU A 44 -0.88 -6.47 16.93
CA GLU A 44 0.10 -5.39 16.83
C GLU A 44 0.81 -5.49 15.48
N VAL A 45 0.65 -4.46 14.66
CA VAL A 45 1.27 -4.36 13.34
C VAL A 45 2.28 -3.22 13.33
N THR A 46 3.36 -3.40 12.60
CA THR A 46 4.26 -2.31 12.21
C THR A 46 4.01 -2.01 10.76
N HIS A 47 3.65 -0.76 10.43
CA HIS A 47 3.58 -0.34 9.03
C HIS A 47 4.75 0.57 8.67
N HIS A 48 5.21 0.42 7.44
CA HIS A 48 6.24 1.22 6.82
C HIS A 48 5.65 1.96 5.63
N SER A 49 5.72 3.29 5.66
CA SER A 49 5.31 4.13 4.54
C SER A 49 6.52 4.58 3.73
N TYR A 50 6.47 4.42 2.42
CA TYR A 50 7.54 4.77 1.48
C TYR A 50 7.03 5.74 0.41
N ASP A 51 7.91 6.64 -0.01
CA ASP A 51 7.78 7.36 -1.28
C ASP A 51 8.42 6.49 -2.38
N LEU A 52 7.73 6.37 -3.51
CA LEU A 52 8.19 5.62 -4.67
C LEU A 52 8.78 6.55 -5.72
N ARG A 53 9.64 6.01 -6.60
CA ARG A 53 10.20 6.77 -7.72
C ARG A 53 9.22 6.89 -8.88
N GLU A 54 8.34 5.92 -9.03
CA GLU A 54 7.24 5.95 -9.99
C GLU A 54 6.34 7.15 -9.68
N GLU A 55 5.83 7.75 -10.75
CA GLU A 55 4.96 8.91 -10.67
C GLU A 55 3.61 8.60 -11.33
N ASN A 56 2.55 9.24 -10.88
CA ASN A 56 1.27 9.19 -11.58
C ASN A 56 1.35 9.99 -12.91
N ALA A 57 0.28 9.95 -13.69
CA ALA A 57 0.18 10.72 -14.95
C ALA A 57 0.46 12.23 -14.78
N GLU A 58 0.21 12.80 -13.59
CA GLU A 58 0.43 14.21 -13.26
C GLU A 58 1.85 14.52 -12.75
N GLY A 59 2.74 13.52 -12.67
CA GLY A 59 4.11 13.68 -12.18
C GLY A 59 4.22 13.76 -10.65
N LYS A 60 3.29 13.14 -9.92
CA LYS A 60 3.33 13.04 -8.45
C LYS A 60 3.80 11.66 -8.03
N SER A 61 4.78 11.61 -7.13
CA SER A 61 5.30 10.36 -6.57
C SER A 61 4.20 9.55 -5.87
N LEU A 62 4.22 8.25 -6.10
CA LEU A 62 3.33 7.30 -5.46
C LEU A 62 3.81 6.97 -4.04
N LYS A 63 2.91 6.47 -3.20
CA LYS A 63 3.27 5.93 -1.90
C LYS A 63 3.03 4.43 -1.84
N ALA A 64 3.83 3.71 -1.06
CA ALA A 64 3.56 2.34 -0.66
C ALA A 64 3.47 2.27 0.87
N VAL A 65 2.53 1.47 1.36
CA VAL A 65 2.40 1.12 2.78
C VAL A 65 2.54 -0.39 2.89
N VAL A 66 3.52 -0.84 3.66
CA VAL A 66 3.82 -2.27 3.90
C VAL A 66 3.61 -2.57 5.37
N PHE A 67 2.95 -3.69 5.68
CA PHE A 67 2.63 -4.12 7.03
C PHE A 67 3.44 -5.35 7.41
N GLU A 68 3.92 -5.35 8.65
CA GLU A 68 4.65 -6.44 9.27
C GLU A 68 3.98 -6.85 10.59
N VAL A 69 3.99 -8.16 10.86
CA VAL A 69 3.62 -8.76 12.15
C VAL A 69 4.77 -9.64 12.57
N GLU A 70 5.28 -9.46 13.79
CA GLU A 70 6.42 -10.21 14.33
C GLU A 70 7.68 -10.21 13.41
N GLY A 71 7.84 -9.16 12.61
CA GLY A 71 8.96 -9.02 11.65
C GLY A 71 8.76 -9.74 10.32
N GLU A 72 7.57 -10.31 10.06
CA GLU A 72 7.19 -10.89 8.78
C GLU A 72 6.24 -9.96 8.03
N VAL A 73 6.50 -9.73 6.74
CA VAL A 73 5.62 -8.92 5.88
C VAL A 73 4.33 -9.69 5.61
N ILE A 74 3.21 -9.15 6.08
CA ILE A 74 1.86 -9.73 5.89
C ILE A 74 1.18 -9.19 4.64
N GLY A 75 1.59 -8.02 4.16
CA GLY A 75 1.03 -7.43 2.95
C GLY A 75 1.38 -5.95 2.78
N GLY A 76 0.84 -5.35 1.74
CA GLY A 76 0.97 -3.92 1.50
C GLY A 76 0.08 -3.44 0.36
N TYR A 77 -0.10 -2.13 0.30
CA TYR A 77 -0.85 -1.46 -0.75
C TYR A 77 -0.12 -0.19 -1.19
N GLY A 78 -0.44 0.28 -2.38
CA GLY A 78 0.02 1.57 -2.86
C GLY A 78 -1.09 2.60 -2.88
N VAL A 79 -0.69 3.87 -2.94
CA VAL A 79 -1.60 5.02 -2.99
C VAL A 79 -1.21 5.93 -4.15
N LEU A 80 -2.18 6.15 -5.04
CA LEU A 80 -2.14 7.14 -6.09
C LEU A 80 -2.49 8.51 -5.51
N PRO A 81 -1.58 9.50 -5.55
CA PRO A 81 -1.92 10.85 -5.14
C PRO A 81 -3.03 11.43 -6.04
N ASN A 82 -3.92 12.23 -5.43
CA ASN A 82 -5.05 12.92 -6.06
C ASN A 82 -6.20 12.01 -6.56
N TRP A 83 -6.20 10.73 -6.20
CA TRP A 83 -7.31 9.80 -6.47
C TRP A 83 -7.96 9.37 -5.15
N ASP A 84 -9.28 9.28 -5.11
CA ASP A 84 -10.04 8.84 -3.93
C ASP A 84 -10.88 7.60 -4.31
N PRO A 85 -10.62 6.42 -3.72
CA PRO A 85 -9.67 6.17 -2.63
C PRO A 85 -8.19 6.12 -3.08
N GLY A 86 -7.91 5.97 -4.38
CA GLY A 86 -6.55 5.93 -4.91
C GLY A 86 -5.71 4.74 -4.46
N ILE A 87 -6.30 3.75 -3.78
CA ILE A 87 -5.62 2.56 -3.28
C ILE A 87 -5.48 1.53 -4.39
N PHE A 88 -4.33 0.86 -4.46
CA PHE A 88 -4.08 -0.24 -5.38
C PHE A 88 -3.24 -1.35 -4.74
N ASN A 89 -3.35 -2.58 -5.27
CA ASN A 89 -2.53 -3.69 -4.85
C ASN A 89 -1.10 -3.55 -5.42
N LEU A 90 -0.06 -3.76 -4.61
CA LEU A 90 1.33 -3.65 -5.08
C LEU A 90 1.69 -4.65 -6.21
N ASP A 91 0.90 -5.70 -6.42
CA ASP A 91 1.06 -6.60 -7.57
C ASP A 91 0.53 -6.02 -8.89
N ASP A 92 -0.21 -4.92 -8.87
CA ASP A 92 -0.84 -4.32 -10.05
C ASP A 92 0.10 -3.43 -10.88
N LYS A 93 1.42 -3.40 -10.61
CA LYS A 93 2.35 -2.47 -11.27
C LYS A 93 2.24 -2.50 -12.80
N GLU A 94 2.27 -3.68 -13.40
CA GLU A 94 2.17 -3.83 -14.86
C GLU A 94 0.84 -3.33 -15.41
N ARG A 95 -0.26 -3.62 -14.69
CA ARG A 95 -1.60 -3.15 -15.05
C ARG A 95 -1.67 -1.63 -15.03
N LEU A 96 -1.15 -1.00 -13.98
CA LEU A 96 -1.13 0.46 -13.83
C LEU A 96 -0.30 1.17 -14.92
N ILE A 97 0.82 0.57 -15.34
CA ILE A 97 1.61 1.06 -16.48
C ILE A 97 0.82 0.95 -17.78
N ASN A 98 0.18 -0.20 -18.03
CA ASN A 98 -0.62 -0.44 -19.24
C ASN A 98 -1.83 0.49 -19.33
N GLU A 99 -2.45 0.81 -18.19
CA GLU A 99 -3.55 1.77 -18.08
C GLU A 99 -3.07 3.23 -18.09
N GLN A 100 -1.76 3.48 -18.23
CA GLN A 100 -1.14 4.82 -18.24
C GLN A 100 -1.42 5.63 -16.97
N MET A 101 -1.68 4.94 -15.85
CA MET A 101 -1.90 5.59 -14.56
C MET A 101 -0.59 6.03 -13.92
N ILE A 102 0.49 5.31 -14.20
CA ILE A 102 1.84 5.53 -13.67
C ILE A 102 2.91 5.47 -14.76
N LYS A 103 4.07 6.07 -14.48
CA LYS A 103 5.25 6.08 -15.34
C LYS A 103 6.53 5.97 -14.52
#